data_AF-A0A3R7DJN5-F1
#
_entry.id   AF-A0A3R7DJN5-F1
#
_cell.length_a   1.000
_cell.length_b   1.000
_cell.length_c   1.000
_cell.angle_alpha   90.00
_cell.angle_beta   90.00
_cell.angle_gamma   90.00
#
_symmetry.space_group_name_H-M   'P 1'
#
loop_
_entity.id
_entity.type
_entity.pdbx_description
1 polymer ?
#
loop_
_entity_poly.entity_id
_entity_poly.type
_entity_poly.pdbx_seq_one_letter_code
_entity_poly.pdbx_strand_id
1 'polypeptide(L)'
;MFNIVVKGTVKELVAEANKLSWDAAKECKRQFMHDRLYYERKKDRIAPDYDRLFKHYAPMVASVVAALRQSLPATHTPRMFVARTLAFVQCLPYERAEGGFRRPFAVLTDLRGNCGSKTTLFLALLHHAYPTLDKCVCLIPQHVFAGVKLEKVEGDIMVGDENQFVAVEPVGIRQNVTMTDLQHSNIPPQHPTTHPSPPKSNAIKSSTMPSPPNLFKEALHQQMPRQPRPRRGKPPPYNQPTADNVSLGEQMQHQYYEERVVVLVQRCTEAETKLGVLTSERRDVDTQLQHLQMEIEFKRSTVAEAEALTQQLHAERRNRQALAHRRDFRDRDMACRELTHRCQRMTNDLVVATTRYEKSEAALEHLTGATEARKEDLRQLQADVQRLQAQLADARAAVESKDVALVAAKR
;
A
#
# COMPACT_ATOMS: atom_id res chain seq x y z
N MET A 1 14.26 -13.54 -18.82
CA MET A 1 13.82 -14.90 -19.20
C MET A 1 15.08 -15.74 -19.29
N PHE A 2 15.12 -16.93 -18.67
CA PHE A 2 16.26 -17.82 -18.82
C PHE A 2 16.24 -18.36 -20.26
N ASN A 3 17.22 -17.99 -21.07
CA ASN A 3 17.35 -18.49 -22.42
C ASN A 3 18.26 -19.73 -22.36
N ILE A 4 17.67 -20.90 -22.23
CA ILE A 4 18.42 -22.16 -22.23
C ILE A 4 18.56 -22.59 -23.68
N VAL A 5 19.80 -22.58 -24.18
CA VAL A 5 20.13 -23.01 -25.54
C VAL A 5 21.00 -24.25 -25.43
N VAL A 6 20.44 -25.39 -25.86
CA VAL A 6 21.16 -26.65 -25.97
C VAL A 6 21.94 -26.65 -27.28
N LYS A 7 23.24 -26.95 -27.21
CA LYS A 7 24.13 -27.09 -28.37
C LYS A 7 24.53 -28.56 -28.53
N GLY A 8 24.65 -29.03 -29.76
CA GLY A 8 25.06 -30.40 -30.08
C GLY A 8 25.25 -30.61 -31.58
N THR A 9 25.78 -31.77 -31.94
CA THR A 9 26.11 -32.15 -33.33
C THR A 9 24.94 -32.79 -34.07
N VAL A 10 24.00 -33.43 -33.36
CA VAL A 10 22.83 -34.10 -33.92
C VAL A 10 21.64 -33.14 -33.92
N LYS A 11 21.19 -32.71 -35.10
CA LYS A 11 20.17 -31.66 -35.25
C LYS A 11 18.81 -32.03 -34.63
N GLU A 12 18.31 -33.25 -34.83
CA GLU A 12 17.00 -33.64 -34.28
C GLU A 12 17.02 -33.63 -32.75
N LEU A 13 18.05 -34.24 -32.13
CA LEU A 13 18.20 -34.29 -30.68
C LEU A 13 18.38 -32.89 -30.07
N VAL A 14 19.10 -31.99 -30.76
CA VAL A 14 19.23 -30.59 -30.33
C VAL A 14 17.89 -29.86 -30.39
N ALA A 15 17.09 -30.07 -31.42
CA ALA A 15 15.76 -29.46 -31.53
C ALA A 15 14.81 -29.96 -30.43
N GLU A 16 14.80 -31.28 -30.17
CA GLU A 16 14.01 -31.88 -29.10
C GLU A 16 14.45 -31.38 -27.72
N ALA A 17 15.76 -31.38 -27.43
CA ALA A 17 16.29 -30.91 -26.17
C ALA A 17 16.02 -29.41 -25.93
N ASN A 18 16.08 -28.58 -26.98
CA ASN A 18 15.70 -27.17 -26.88
C ASN A 18 14.19 -27.01 -26.57
N LYS A 19 13.32 -27.79 -27.21
CA LYS A 19 11.88 -27.78 -26.91
C LYS A 19 11.60 -28.15 -25.44
N LEU A 20 12.18 -29.25 -24.97
CA LEU A 20 12.04 -29.70 -23.58
C LEU A 20 12.55 -28.64 -22.58
N SER A 21 13.69 -28.01 -22.89
CA SER A 21 14.26 -26.94 -22.07
C SER A 21 13.34 -25.72 -21.98
N TRP A 22 12.70 -25.35 -23.09
CA TRP A 22 11.71 -24.26 -23.13
C TRP A 22 10.46 -24.57 -22.33
N ASP A 23 9.92 -25.79 -22.45
CA ASP A 23 8.75 -26.22 -21.71
C ASP A 23 9.03 -26.25 -20.20
N ALA A 24 10.20 -26.78 -19.79
CA ALA A 24 10.65 -26.76 -18.40
C ALA A 24 10.83 -25.34 -17.87
N ALA A 25 11.45 -24.43 -18.63
CA ALA A 25 11.63 -23.04 -18.24
C ALA A 25 10.29 -22.31 -18.05
N LYS A 26 9.31 -22.57 -18.93
CA LYS A 26 7.95 -22.01 -18.85
C LYS A 26 7.23 -22.52 -17.60
N GLU A 27 7.34 -23.81 -17.30
CA GLU A 27 6.74 -24.42 -16.12
C GLU A 27 7.38 -23.89 -14.83
N CYS A 28 8.71 -23.85 -14.74
CA CYS A 28 9.41 -23.26 -13.60
C CYS A 28 9.04 -21.78 -13.38
N LYS A 29 8.90 -21.00 -14.46
CA LYS A 29 8.45 -19.59 -14.38
C LYS A 29 7.02 -19.51 -13.85
N ARG A 30 6.10 -20.33 -14.37
CA ARG A 30 4.70 -20.37 -13.93
C ARG A 30 4.62 -20.70 -12.45
N GLN A 31 5.36 -21.72 -11.99
CA GLN A 31 5.44 -22.10 -10.59
C GLN A 31 6.04 -20.98 -9.72
N PHE A 32 7.17 -20.40 -10.15
CA PHE A 32 7.81 -19.29 -9.45
C PHE A 32 6.88 -18.10 -9.22
N MET A 33 6.07 -17.75 -10.23
CA MET A 33 5.08 -16.67 -10.15
C MET A 33 3.92 -17.06 -9.24
N HIS A 34 3.38 -18.27 -9.41
CA HIS A 34 2.29 -18.80 -8.60
C HIS A 34 2.62 -18.80 -7.11
N ASP A 35 3.83 -19.21 -6.74
CA ASP A 35 4.32 -19.25 -5.35
C ASP A 35 4.52 -17.85 -4.76
N ARG A 36 4.70 -16.84 -5.62
CA ARG A 36 4.87 -15.44 -5.22
C ARG A 36 3.59 -14.63 -5.32
N LEU A 37 2.47 -15.28 -5.65
CA LEU A 37 1.15 -14.67 -5.81
C LEU A 37 1.09 -13.70 -6.99
N TYR A 38 1.71 -14.10 -8.10
CA TYR A 38 1.67 -13.42 -9.39
C TYR A 38 1.23 -14.40 -10.47
N TYR A 39 0.76 -13.86 -11.60
CA TYR A 39 0.47 -14.63 -12.80
C TYR A 39 0.91 -13.86 -14.04
N GLU A 40 1.03 -14.59 -15.14
CA GLU A 40 1.36 -14.04 -16.45
C GLU A 40 0.09 -13.71 -17.23
N ARG A 41 -0.04 -12.46 -17.67
CA ARG A 41 -1.05 -12.00 -18.62
C ARG A 41 -0.55 -12.18 -20.06
N LYS A 42 -1.45 -12.01 -21.03
CA LYS A 42 -1.12 -11.97 -22.46
C LYS A 42 0.04 -10.98 -22.74
N LYS A 43 0.92 -11.35 -23.68
CA LYS A 43 2.13 -10.58 -24.07
C LYS A 43 3.16 -10.44 -22.95
N ASP A 44 3.40 -11.52 -22.20
CA ASP A 44 4.42 -11.64 -21.15
C ASP A 44 4.39 -10.56 -20.05
N ARG A 45 3.21 -10.00 -19.77
CA ARG A 45 3.05 -9.02 -18.69
C ARG A 45 2.77 -9.73 -17.37
N ILE A 46 3.58 -9.47 -16.36
CA ILE A 46 3.38 -10.01 -15.01
C ILE A 46 2.35 -9.14 -14.28
N ALA A 47 1.37 -9.78 -13.64
CA ALA A 47 0.34 -9.11 -12.85
C ALA A 47 0.25 -9.72 -11.44
N PRO A 48 0.00 -8.90 -10.40
CA PRO A 48 -0.31 -9.41 -9.07
C PRO A 48 -1.61 -10.22 -9.08
N ASP A 49 -1.62 -11.36 -8.40
CA ASP A 49 -2.84 -12.10 -8.11
C ASP A 49 -3.54 -11.50 -6.90
N TYR A 50 -4.30 -10.43 -7.14
CA TYR A 50 -4.93 -9.65 -6.07
C TYR A 50 -5.79 -10.50 -5.14
N ASP A 51 -6.55 -11.46 -5.68
CA ASP A 51 -7.44 -12.32 -4.91
C ASP A 51 -6.67 -13.20 -3.91
N ARG A 52 -5.62 -13.89 -4.40
CA ARG A 52 -4.77 -14.70 -3.52
C ARG A 52 -3.96 -13.82 -2.57
N LEU A 53 -3.51 -12.65 -3.02
CA LEU A 53 -2.73 -11.72 -2.21
C LEU A 53 -3.49 -11.23 -0.99
N PHE A 54 -4.69 -10.67 -1.13
CA PHE A 54 -5.38 -10.10 0.03
C PHE A 54 -5.74 -11.19 1.05
N LYS A 55 -6.10 -12.40 0.59
CA LYS A 55 -6.39 -13.55 1.46
C LYS A 55 -5.14 -13.99 2.22
N HIS A 56 -4.01 -14.11 1.53
CA HIS A 56 -2.73 -14.47 2.13
C HIS A 56 -2.29 -13.48 3.21
N TYR A 57 -2.51 -12.19 3.00
CA TYR A 57 -2.10 -11.14 3.93
C TYR A 57 -3.11 -10.84 5.05
N ALA A 58 -4.35 -11.30 4.94
CA ALA A 58 -5.41 -11.02 5.91
C ALA A 58 -5.03 -11.38 7.36
N PRO A 59 -4.43 -12.56 7.67
CA PRO A 59 -4.02 -12.86 9.05
C PRO A 59 -2.95 -11.91 9.59
N MET A 60 -2.10 -11.35 8.71
CA MET A 60 -0.96 -10.51 9.12
C MET A 60 -1.36 -9.09 9.50
N VAL A 61 -2.59 -8.67 9.17
CA VAL A 61 -3.10 -7.32 9.46
C VAL A 61 -4.05 -7.30 10.68
N ALA A 62 -4.08 -8.37 11.47
CA ALA A 62 -4.98 -8.53 12.61
C ALA A 62 -4.92 -7.37 13.61
N SER A 63 -3.72 -6.89 13.94
CA SER A 63 -3.52 -5.78 14.86
C SER A 63 -4.09 -4.46 14.33
N VAL A 64 -4.03 -4.24 13.01
CA VAL A 64 -4.62 -3.06 12.37
C VAL A 64 -6.14 -3.16 12.39
N VAL A 65 -6.71 -4.34 12.11
CA VAL A 65 -8.16 -4.55 12.21
C VAL A 65 -8.68 -4.33 13.63
N ALA A 66 -7.95 -4.82 14.65
CA ALA A 66 -8.30 -4.59 16.04
C ALA A 66 -8.36 -3.09 16.37
N ALA A 67 -7.35 -2.31 15.95
CA ALA A 67 -7.34 -0.86 16.13
C ALA A 67 -8.48 -0.15 15.38
N LEU A 68 -8.79 -0.58 14.15
CA LEU A 68 -9.92 -0.03 13.39
C LEU A 68 -11.25 -0.30 14.08
N ARG A 69 -11.48 -1.52 14.60
CA ARG A 69 -12.68 -1.87 15.37
C ARG A 69 -12.81 -1.07 16.66
N GLN A 70 -11.71 -0.88 17.40
CA GLN A 70 -11.71 -0.08 18.63
C GLN A 70 -12.07 1.39 18.38
N SER A 71 -11.80 1.90 17.18
CA SER A 71 -12.17 3.27 16.80
C SER A 71 -13.63 3.43 16.36
N LEU A 72 -14.42 2.35 16.42
CA LEU A 72 -15.84 2.34 16.05
C LEU A 72 -16.70 1.98 17.27
N PRO A 73 -17.99 2.39 17.28
CA PRO A 73 -18.95 1.91 18.28
C PRO A 73 -19.04 0.39 18.30
N ALA A 74 -19.37 -0.20 19.45
CA ALA A 74 -19.56 -1.65 19.57
C ALA A 74 -20.64 -2.21 18.61
N THR A 75 -21.60 -1.37 18.22
CA THR A 75 -22.72 -1.69 17.31
C THR A 75 -22.43 -1.39 15.84
N HIS A 76 -21.15 -1.20 15.46
CA HIS A 76 -20.80 -0.83 14.09
C HIS A 76 -21.27 -1.86 13.04
N THR A 77 -21.77 -1.36 11.92
CA THR A 77 -22.15 -2.18 10.77
C THR A 77 -20.93 -2.48 9.87
N PRO A 78 -21.01 -3.49 8.98
CA PRO A 78 -19.97 -3.70 7.96
C PRO A 78 -19.69 -2.47 7.10
N ARG A 79 -20.73 -1.68 6.77
CA ARG A 79 -20.58 -0.42 6.02
C ARG A 79 -19.76 0.61 6.81
N MET A 80 -19.99 0.75 8.11
CA MET A 80 -19.18 1.62 8.97
C MET A 80 -17.71 1.18 9.02
N PHE A 81 -17.48 -0.13 9.12
CA PHE A 81 -16.12 -0.68 9.09
C PHE A 81 -15.42 -0.45 7.74
N VAL A 82 -16.13 -0.64 6.62
CA VAL A 82 -15.64 -0.36 5.27
C VAL A 82 -15.25 1.12 5.15
N ALA A 83 -16.11 2.05 5.57
CA ALA A 83 -15.83 3.47 5.54
C ALA A 83 -14.61 3.85 6.38
N ARG A 84 -14.49 3.28 7.59
CA ARG A 84 -13.33 3.51 8.47
C ARG A 84 -12.03 2.97 7.88
N THR A 85 -12.09 1.79 7.28
CA THR A 85 -10.95 1.15 6.61
C THR A 85 -10.52 1.94 5.38
N LEU A 86 -11.48 2.44 4.59
CA LEU A 86 -11.19 3.34 3.46
C LEU A 86 -10.48 4.59 3.95
N ALA A 87 -11.00 5.29 4.95
CA ALA A 87 -10.37 6.50 5.48
C ALA A 87 -8.92 6.23 5.93
N PHE A 88 -8.67 5.13 6.65
CA PHE A 88 -7.32 4.73 7.04
C PHE A 88 -6.39 4.50 5.84
N VAL A 89 -6.83 3.71 4.85
CA VAL A 89 -6.01 3.39 3.68
C VAL A 89 -5.78 4.64 2.84
N GLN A 90 -6.79 5.48 2.64
CA GLN A 90 -6.71 6.72 1.86
C GLN A 90 -5.74 7.74 2.48
N CYS A 91 -5.57 7.76 3.80
CA CYS A 91 -4.56 8.60 4.46
C CYS A 91 -3.12 8.23 4.08
N LEU A 92 -2.85 7.01 3.60
CA LEU A 92 -1.50 6.65 3.16
C LEU A 92 -1.16 7.35 1.83
N PRO A 93 0.02 7.96 1.67
CA PRO A 93 0.46 8.56 0.41
C PRO A 93 0.29 7.67 -0.83
N TYR A 94 -0.15 8.30 -1.92
CA TYR A 94 -0.23 7.65 -3.23
C TYR A 94 1.16 7.56 -3.88
N GLU A 95 1.51 6.38 -4.38
CA GLU A 95 2.73 6.15 -5.16
C GLU A 95 2.39 5.93 -6.63
N ARG A 96 3.14 6.56 -7.54
CA ARG A 96 2.97 6.35 -8.99
C ARG A 96 3.29 4.90 -9.37
N ALA A 97 2.67 4.42 -10.44
CA ALA A 97 2.76 3.02 -10.87
C ALA A 97 4.20 2.55 -11.14
N GLU A 98 5.11 3.47 -11.49
CA GLU A 98 6.55 3.24 -11.68
C GLU A 98 7.25 2.67 -10.44
N GLY A 99 6.72 2.92 -9.24
CA GLY A 99 7.24 2.36 -7.97
C GLY A 99 6.98 0.87 -7.79
N GLY A 100 6.27 0.22 -8.72
CA GLY A 100 5.90 -1.19 -8.65
C GLY A 100 4.78 -1.48 -7.67
N PHE A 101 4.31 -2.73 -7.65
CA PHE A 101 3.31 -3.20 -6.70
C PHE A 101 3.93 -3.45 -5.32
N ARG A 102 3.35 -2.86 -4.27
CA ARG A 102 3.71 -3.13 -2.87
C ARG A 102 2.70 -4.09 -2.24
N ARG A 103 3.21 -5.09 -1.54
CA ARG A 103 2.39 -6.02 -0.76
C ARG A 103 1.86 -5.31 0.50
N PRO A 104 0.72 -5.74 1.09
CA PRO A 104 0.06 -5.06 2.21
C PRO A 104 1.00 -4.67 3.36
N PHE A 105 1.90 -5.55 3.79
CA PHE A 105 2.84 -5.23 4.86
C PHE A 105 3.82 -4.10 4.47
N ALA A 106 4.32 -4.10 3.23
CA ALA A 106 5.18 -3.04 2.72
C ALA A 106 4.45 -1.69 2.61
N VAL A 107 3.16 -1.70 2.27
CA VAL A 107 2.34 -0.48 2.26
C VAL A 107 2.25 0.13 3.67
N LEU A 108 2.12 -0.71 4.70
CA LEU A 108 2.07 -0.28 6.10
C LEU A 108 3.42 0.18 6.64
N THR A 109 4.53 -0.46 6.25
CA THR A 109 5.88 -0.06 6.72
C THR A 109 6.42 1.16 5.99
N ASP A 110 6.17 1.25 4.69
CA ASP A 110 6.70 2.32 3.83
C ASP A 110 5.75 3.52 3.77
N LEU A 111 4.56 3.37 4.36
CA LEU A 111 3.49 4.38 4.43
C LEU A 111 3.12 4.92 3.05
N ARG A 112 3.11 4.08 2.01
CA ARG A 112 2.71 4.47 0.65
C ARG A 112 2.32 3.28 -0.22
N GLY A 113 1.57 3.55 -1.28
CA GLY A 113 1.30 2.55 -2.32
C GLY A 113 0.52 3.09 -3.51
N ASN A 114 0.57 2.37 -4.63
CA ASN A 114 -0.27 2.65 -5.80
C ASN A 114 -1.69 2.07 -5.64
N CYS A 115 -2.55 2.26 -6.63
CA CYS A 115 -3.94 1.79 -6.61
C CYS A 115 -4.09 0.29 -6.32
N GLY A 116 -3.30 -0.56 -6.98
CA GLY A 116 -3.32 -2.00 -6.73
C GLY A 116 -2.85 -2.36 -5.31
N SER A 117 -1.81 -1.69 -4.82
CA SER A 117 -1.22 -1.95 -3.50
C SER A 117 -2.19 -1.58 -2.37
N LYS A 118 -2.79 -0.38 -2.47
CA LYS A 118 -3.76 0.13 -1.51
C LYS A 118 -5.06 -0.68 -1.54
N THR A 119 -5.52 -1.09 -2.72
CA THR A 119 -6.67 -1.98 -2.87
C THR A 119 -6.43 -3.35 -2.24
N THR A 120 -5.24 -3.93 -2.43
CA THR A 120 -4.89 -5.19 -1.76
C THR A 120 -4.88 -5.05 -0.25
N LEU A 121 -4.31 -3.96 0.28
CA LEU A 121 -4.30 -3.70 1.72
C LEU A 121 -5.73 -3.54 2.28
N PHE A 122 -6.56 -2.73 1.61
CA PHE A 122 -7.96 -2.54 1.97
C PHE A 122 -8.71 -3.87 2.03
N LEU A 123 -8.59 -4.71 1.00
CA LEU A 123 -9.25 -6.01 0.95
C LEU A 123 -8.70 -7.00 1.98
N ALA A 124 -7.40 -6.93 2.32
CA ALA A 124 -6.82 -7.78 3.36
C ALA A 124 -7.40 -7.44 4.74
N LEU A 125 -7.51 -6.14 5.06
CA LEU A 125 -8.16 -5.65 6.29
C LEU A 125 -9.61 -6.09 6.35
N LEU A 126 -10.35 -5.92 5.24
CA LEU A 126 -11.76 -6.30 5.15
C LEU A 126 -11.96 -7.81 5.22
N HIS A 127 -11.10 -8.61 4.59
CA HIS A 127 -11.17 -10.06 4.63
C HIS A 127 -10.88 -10.61 6.04
N HIS A 128 -9.93 -10.01 6.76
CA HIS A 128 -9.69 -10.39 8.16
C HIS A 128 -10.88 -10.03 9.06
N ALA A 129 -11.49 -8.85 8.86
CA ALA A 129 -12.63 -8.43 9.67
C ALA A 129 -13.92 -9.21 9.35
N TYR A 130 -14.18 -9.47 8.06
CA TYR A 130 -15.37 -10.16 7.57
C TYR A 130 -14.97 -11.17 6.49
N PRO A 131 -14.54 -12.38 6.87
CA PRO A 131 -14.10 -13.41 5.92
C PRO A 131 -15.18 -13.77 4.90
N THR A 132 -16.44 -13.86 5.33
CA THR A 132 -17.61 -14.27 4.55
C THR A 132 -18.28 -13.14 3.75
N LEU A 133 -17.86 -11.89 3.92
CA LEU A 133 -18.42 -10.77 3.17
C LEU A 133 -17.93 -10.85 1.71
N ASP A 134 -18.84 -10.96 0.75
CA ASP A 134 -18.46 -11.02 -0.66
C ASP A 134 -17.79 -9.71 -1.09
N LYS A 135 -16.69 -9.85 -1.84
CA LYS A 135 -15.85 -8.74 -2.28
C LYS A 135 -15.07 -9.13 -3.53
N CYS A 136 -14.79 -8.15 -4.38
CA CYS A 136 -14.07 -8.36 -5.63
C CYS A 136 -13.04 -7.25 -5.87
N VAL A 137 -12.11 -7.53 -6.77
CA VAL A 137 -11.14 -6.56 -7.27
C VAL A 137 -11.61 -6.08 -8.63
N CYS A 138 -11.79 -4.78 -8.78
CA CYS A 138 -12.20 -4.16 -10.03
C CYS A 138 -10.97 -3.61 -10.76
N LEU A 139 -10.76 -4.08 -11.99
CA LEU A 139 -9.61 -3.74 -12.83
C LEU A 139 -10.10 -2.98 -14.05
N ILE A 140 -9.75 -1.70 -14.15
CA ILE A 140 -10.01 -0.86 -15.32
C ILE A 140 -8.67 -0.38 -15.92
N PRO A 141 -8.65 0.19 -17.13
CA PRO A 141 -7.43 0.73 -17.69
C PRO A 141 -6.73 1.68 -16.70
N GLN A 142 -5.47 1.38 -16.38
CA GLN A 142 -4.59 2.18 -15.51
C GLN A 142 -5.05 2.36 -14.05
N HIS A 143 -6.07 1.62 -13.59
CA HIS A 143 -6.58 1.76 -12.23
C HIS A 143 -7.14 0.47 -11.64
N VAL A 144 -7.08 0.37 -10.31
CA VAL A 144 -7.52 -0.80 -9.54
C VAL A 144 -8.25 -0.30 -8.29
N PHE A 145 -9.47 -0.76 -8.09
CA PHE A 145 -10.31 -0.47 -6.93
C PHE A 145 -11.04 -1.74 -6.47
N ALA A 146 -11.92 -1.65 -5.47
CA ALA A 146 -12.62 -2.81 -4.93
C ALA A 146 -14.14 -2.69 -5.06
N GLY A 147 -14.81 -3.84 -5.09
CA GLY A 147 -16.25 -3.95 -4.89
C GLY A 147 -16.54 -4.71 -3.60
N VAL A 148 -17.51 -4.28 -2.82
CA VAL A 148 -17.94 -4.95 -1.57
C VAL A 148 -19.45 -5.13 -1.58
N LYS A 149 -19.93 -6.33 -1.25
CA LYS A 149 -21.35 -6.63 -1.22
C LYS A 149 -21.98 -6.07 0.05
N LEU A 150 -22.49 -4.86 -0.06
CA LEU A 150 -23.19 -4.13 0.99
C LEU A 150 -24.63 -3.89 0.54
N GLU A 151 -25.53 -3.67 1.50
CA GLU A 151 -26.87 -3.17 1.22
C GLU A 151 -26.78 -1.84 0.49
N LYS A 152 -27.39 -1.74 -0.71
CA LYS A 152 -27.34 -0.54 -1.55
C LYS A 152 -28.05 0.63 -0.86
N VAL A 153 -27.39 1.78 -0.82
CA VAL A 153 -28.00 3.05 -0.38
C VAL A 153 -27.94 4.09 -1.49
N GLU A 154 -28.70 5.17 -1.34
CA GLU A 154 -28.68 6.29 -2.27
C GLU A 154 -27.26 6.86 -2.43
N GLY A 155 -26.83 7.08 -3.68
CA GLY A 155 -25.49 7.57 -4.01
C GLY A 155 -24.42 6.48 -4.18
N ASP A 156 -24.70 5.21 -3.84
CA ASP A 156 -23.75 4.11 -4.12
C ASP A 156 -23.59 3.89 -5.64
N ILE A 157 -22.33 3.76 -6.07
CA ILE A 157 -22.00 3.27 -7.41
C ILE A 157 -21.91 1.75 -7.32
N MET A 158 -22.64 1.05 -8.21
CA MET A 158 -22.65 -0.40 -8.25
C MET A 158 -21.74 -0.92 -9.36
N VAL A 159 -21.04 -2.03 -9.09
CA VAL A 159 -20.08 -2.69 -10.00
C VAL A 159 -20.21 -4.21 -9.92
N GLY A 160 -19.58 -4.90 -10.88
CA GLY A 160 -19.69 -6.33 -11.09
C GLY A 160 -20.70 -6.66 -12.20
N ASP A 161 -20.65 -7.90 -12.70
CA ASP A 161 -21.44 -8.31 -13.86
C ASP A 161 -22.96 -8.14 -13.67
N GLU A 162 -23.43 -8.19 -12.42
CA GLU A 162 -24.85 -8.04 -12.04
C GLU A 162 -25.09 -6.78 -11.20
N ASN A 163 -24.13 -5.84 -11.14
CA ASN A 163 -24.18 -4.65 -10.28
C ASN A 163 -24.44 -4.98 -8.80
N GLN A 164 -23.85 -6.07 -8.32
CA GLN A 164 -24.09 -6.63 -6.98
C GLN A 164 -23.11 -6.13 -5.91
N PHE A 165 -22.10 -5.34 -6.28
CA PHE A 165 -21.10 -4.82 -5.36
C PHE A 165 -21.13 -3.30 -5.32
N VAL A 166 -21.04 -2.72 -4.13
CA VAL A 166 -20.79 -1.28 -3.96
C VAL A 166 -19.32 -1.01 -4.27
N ALA A 167 -19.07 -0.10 -5.21
CA ALA A 167 -17.73 0.36 -5.55
C ALA A 167 -17.12 1.12 -4.38
N VAL A 168 -15.90 0.75 -4.02
CA VAL A 168 -15.13 1.42 -2.98
C VAL A 168 -13.76 1.78 -3.52
N GLU A 169 -13.27 2.97 -3.16
CA GLU A 169 -12.08 3.57 -3.77
C GLU A 169 -10.94 3.76 -2.75
N PRO A 170 -10.03 2.78 -2.60
CA PRO A 170 -8.94 2.85 -1.62
C PRO A 170 -7.88 3.92 -1.88
N VAL A 171 -7.83 4.56 -3.06
CA VAL A 171 -6.93 5.71 -3.30
C VAL A 171 -7.60 7.06 -3.06
N GLY A 172 -8.90 7.08 -2.79
CA GLY A 172 -9.71 8.30 -2.71
C GLY A 172 -10.01 8.90 -4.08
N ILE A 173 -10.70 10.04 -4.11
CA ILE A 173 -10.92 10.78 -5.36
C ILE A 173 -9.53 11.25 -5.85
N ARG A 174 -8.99 10.61 -6.89
CA ARG A 174 -7.85 11.18 -7.61
C ARG A 174 -8.26 12.55 -8.13
N GLN A 175 -7.43 13.57 -7.90
CA GLN A 175 -7.47 14.88 -8.56
C GLN A 175 -7.37 14.83 -10.10
N ASN A 176 -7.44 13.65 -10.74
CA ASN A 176 -7.29 13.44 -12.18
C ASN A 176 -8.13 12.25 -12.70
N VAL A 177 -9.25 11.89 -12.06
CA VAL A 177 -10.27 11.03 -12.69
C VAL A 177 -11.55 11.86 -12.77
N THR A 178 -11.88 12.30 -13.98
CA THR A 178 -13.20 12.89 -14.26
C THR A 178 -14.27 11.80 -14.14
N MET A 179 -15.36 12.11 -13.44
CA MET A 179 -16.51 11.24 -13.15
C MET A 179 -17.16 10.58 -14.39
N THR A 180 -16.77 11.00 -15.60
CA THR A 180 -17.18 10.44 -16.89
C THR A 180 -16.61 9.05 -17.19
N ASP A 181 -15.47 8.66 -16.61
CA ASP A 181 -14.81 7.37 -16.94
C ASP A 181 -15.49 6.14 -16.29
N LEU A 182 -16.39 6.35 -15.32
CA LEU A 182 -17.15 5.28 -14.68
C LEU A 182 -18.43 4.90 -15.44
N GLN A 183 -18.83 5.68 -16.45
CA GLN A 183 -20.08 5.44 -17.18
C GLN A 183 -19.91 4.72 -18.52
N HIS A 184 -18.69 4.54 -19.03
CA HIS A 184 -18.45 3.98 -20.37
C HIS A 184 -17.44 2.83 -20.34
N SER A 185 -17.83 1.70 -19.77
CA SER A 185 -17.17 0.42 -20.04
C SER A 185 -17.87 -0.30 -21.20
N ASN A 186 -17.66 0.18 -22.44
CA ASN A 186 -17.91 -0.59 -23.66
C ASN A 186 -17.12 -0.01 -24.88
N ILE A 187 -16.11 -0.77 -25.35
CA ILE A 187 -15.53 -0.85 -26.74
C ILE A 187 -14.51 0.30 -27.15
N PRO A 188 -13.58 0.20 -28.16
CA PRO A 188 -12.11 0.18 -27.97
C PRO A 188 -11.36 1.28 -28.83
N PRO A 189 -10.04 1.23 -29.16
CA PRO A 189 -9.13 2.39 -29.08
C PRO A 189 -9.07 3.28 -30.33
N GLN A 190 -8.97 4.61 -30.17
CA GLN A 190 -8.43 5.53 -31.19
C GLN A 190 -7.56 6.65 -30.58
N HIS A 191 -6.64 7.14 -31.42
CA HIS A 191 -5.46 7.98 -31.18
C HIS A 191 -5.73 9.47 -30.85
N PRO A 192 -4.71 10.27 -30.47
CA PRO A 192 -4.87 11.46 -29.62
C PRO A 192 -4.95 12.79 -30.38
N THR A 193 -5.64 13.76 -29.78
CA THR A 193 -5.51 15.19 -30.08
C THR A 193 -5.28 16.00 -28.79
N THR A 194 -4.57 17.11 -28.96
CA THR A 194 -3.77 17.86 -27.97
C THR A 194 -4.48 19.06 -27.31
N HIS A 195 -3.86 19.53 -26.21
CA HIS A 195 -3.92 20.87 -25.54
C HIS A 195 -4.99 21.10 -24.44
N PRO A 196 -4.82 22.12 -23.56
CA PRO A 196 -3.63 22.55 -22.79
C PRO A 196 -3.94 22.84 -21.29
N SER A 197 -2.90 23.06 -20.49
CA SER A 197 -2.91 23.29 -19.03
C SER A 197 -3.57 24.60 -18.56
N PRO A 198 -4.13 24.67 -17.33
CA PRO A 198 -4.55 25.93 -16.70
C PRO A 198 -3.52 26.53 -15.72
N PRO A 199 -3.62 27.84 -15.36
CA PRO A 199 -2.58 28.60 -14.70
C PRO A 199 -2.70 28.68 -13.17
N LYS A 200 -1.60 29.19 -12.57
CA LYS A 200 -1.26 29.26 -11.14
C LYS A 200 -2.06 30.32 -10.35
N SER A 201 -2.37 30.00 -9.09
CA SER A 201 -3.01 30.86 -8.08
C SER A 201 -2.03 31.86 -7.43
N ASN A 202 -2.45 33.12 -7.33
CA ASN A 202 -1.74 34.18 -6.59
C ASN A 202 -2.26 34.33 -5.15
N ALA A 203 -1.33 34.69 -4.26
CA ALA A 203 -1.50 34.93 -2.84
C ALA A 203 -2.36 36.17 -2.50
N ILE A 204 -3.14 36.10 -1.42
CA ILE A 204 -3.93 37.20 -0.86
C ILE A 204 -3.18 37.82 0.33
N LYS A 205 -3.02 39.15 0.28
CA LYS A 205 -2.49 40.03 1.34
C LYS A 205 -3.58 40.38 2.37
N SER A 206 -3.16 40.63 3.60
CA SER A 206 -3.94 41.04 4.76
C SER A 206 -4.67 42.40 4.57
N SER A 207 -5.95 42.46 4.97
CA SER A 207 -6.71 43.72 5.09
C SER A 207 -7.14 43.97 6.54
N THR A 208 -6.87 45.17 7.01
CA THR A 208 -7.19 45.78 8.30
C THR A 208 -8.71 45.84 8.53
N MET A 209 -9.19 45.41 9.71
CA MET A 209 -10.61 45.50 10.11
C MET A 209 -10.96 46.92 10.62
N PRO A 210 -12.18 47.45 10.37
CA PRO A 210 -12.63 48.70 10.95
C PRO A 210 -13.21 48.49 12.37
N SER A 211 -12.99 49.46 13.26
CA SER A 211 -13.53 49.46 14.64
C SER A 211 -15.06 49.64 14.66
N PRO A 212 -15.78 49.04 15.62
CA PRO A 212 -17.23 49.16 15.70
C PRO A 212 -17.69 50.58 16.13
N PRO A 213 -18.88 51.02 15.69
CA PRO A 213 -19.38 52.37 15.95
C PRO A 213 -19.78 52.58 17.42
N ASN A 214 -19.50 53.79 17.92
CA ASN A 214 -19.69 54.17 19.32
C ASN A 214 -21.15 54.64 19.54
N LEU A 215 -22.01 53.68 19.89
CA LEU A 215 -23.48 53.83 20.06
C LEU A 215 -23.91 55.00 20.98
N PHE A 216 -23.04 55.43 21.90
CA PHE A 216 -23.30 56.56 22.80
C PHE A 216 -23.40 57.90 22.07
N LYS A 217 -22.68 58.06 20.95
CA LYS A 217 -22.63 59.32 20.20
C LYS A 217 -23.86 59.52 19.30
N GLU A 218 -24.49 58.43 18.89
CA GLU A 218 -25.72 58.40 18.10
C GLU A 218 -26.96 58.71 18.95
N ALA A 219 -27.04 58.16 20.18
CA ALA A 219 -28.16 58.42 21.09
C ALA A 219 -28.24 59.89 21.52
N LEU A 220 -27.08 60.57 21.67
CA LEU A 220 -27.01 61.99 22.03
C LEU A 220 -27.44 62.94 20.89
N HIS A 221 -27.30 62.53 19.63
CA HIS A 221 -27.72 63.33 18.48
C HIS A 221 -29.23 63.24 18.18
N GLN A 222 -29.91 62.18 18.62
CA GLN A 222 -31.33 61.97 18.35
C GLN A 222 -32.26 62.64 19.38
N GLN A 223 -31.75 63.10 20.54
CA GLN A 223 -32.58 63.64 21.63
C GLN A 223 -32.57 65.17 21.79
N MET A 224 -31.93 65.93 20.90
CA MET A 224 -32.03 67.40 20.93
C MET A 224 -33.11 67.91 19.95
N PRO A 225 -34.19 68.57 20.43
CA PRO A 225 -35.09 69.28 19.55
C PRO A 225 -34.32 70.41 18.85
N ARG A 226 -34.37 70.46 17.51
CA ARG A 226 -33.87 71.61 16.74
C ARG A 226 -34.74 72.82 17.06
N GLN A 227 -34.33 73.67 17.99
CA GLN A 227 -34.97 74.98 18.16
C GLN A 227 -34.59 75.90 16.98
N PRO A 228 -35.54 76.67 16.41
CA PRO A 228 -35.22 77.70 15.43
C PRO A 228 -34.50 78.87 16.13
N ARG A 229 -33.42 79.36 15.52
CA ARG A 229 -32.71 80.57 15.97
C ARG A 229 -33.66 81.79 15.99
N PRO A 230 -33.68 82.64 17.02
CA PRO A 230 -34.45 83.88 16.97
C PRO A 230 -33.73 84.94 16.13
N ARG A 231 -34.50 85.62 15.27
CA ARG A 231 -34.12 86.87 14.60
C ARG A 231 -34.05 88.00 15.64
N ARG A 232 -33.02 88.86 15.52
CA ARG A 232 -32.91 90.14 16.26
C ARG A 232 -34.13 91.03 15.97
N GLY A 233 -34.89 91.35 17.02
CA GLY A 233 -35.96 92.35 17.03
C GLY A 233 -36.13 92.90 18.45
N LYS A 234 -36.37 94.22 18.57
CA LYS A 234 -36.42 95.00 19.82
C LYS A 234 -37.51 94.50 20.80
N PRO A 235 -37.34 94.70 22.13
CA PRO A 235 -38.33 94.29 23.12
C PRO A 235 -39.51 95.28 23.21
N PRO A 236 -40.75 94.82 23.50
CA PRO A 236 -41.86 95.68 23.91
C PRO A 236 -41.83 95.96 25.43
N PRO A 237 -42.56 96.98 25.92
CA PRO A 237 -42.39 97.48 27.27
C PRO A 237 -43.03 96.57 28.33
N TYR A 238 -42.40 96.62 29.50
CA TYR A 238 -42.75 95.95 30.75
C TYR A 238 -44.19 96.27 31.19
N ASN A 239 -45.03 95.25 31.32
CA ASN A 239 -46.18 95.28 32.22
C ASN A 239 -45.86 94.38 33.42
N GLN A 240 -45.88 94.96 34.62
CA GLN A 240 -45.67 94.27 35.88
C GLN A 240 -46.80 93.24 36.13
N PRO A 241 -46.49 92.00 36.55
CA PRO A 241 -47.52 91.10 37.06
C PRO A 241 -47.86 91.45 38.50
N THR A 242 -49.15 91.48 38.82
CA THR A 242 -49.69 91.55 40.19
C THR A 242 -49.32 90.29 40.99
N ALA A 243 -49.12 90.48 42.31
CA ALA A 243 -48.51 89.51 43.23
C ALA A 243 -49.16 88.10 43.24
N ASP A 244 -50.44 87.97 42.89
CA ASP A 244 -51.15 86.69 42.88
C ASP A 244 -50.74 85.76 41.71
N ASN A 245 -50.24 86.31 40.59
CA ASN A 245 -49.78 85.52 39.44
C ASN A 245 -48.34 84.99 39.60
N VAL A 246 -47.55 85.60 40.48
CA VAL A 246 -46.17 85.18 40.78
C VAL A 246 -46.20 83.92 41.66
N SER A 247 -47.08 83.90 42.66
CA SER A 247 -47.28 82.75 43.56
C SER A 247 -47.73 81.48 42.82
N LEU A 248 -48.67 81.61 41.88
CA LEU A 248 -49.16 80.47 41.08
C LEU A 248 -48.08 79.94 40.10
N GLY A 249 -47.30 80.85 39.50
CA GLY A 249 -46.19 80.51 38.61
C GLY A 249 -45.01 79.85 39.34
N GLU A 250 -44.71 80.30 40.56
CA GLU A 250 -43.69 79.70 41.43
C GLU A 250 -44.12 78.33 41.94
N GLN A 251 -45.39 78.13 42.33
CA GLN A 251 -45.94 76.82 42.69
C GLN A 251 -45.92 75.83 41.52
N MET A 252 -46.32 76.25 40.32
CA MET A 252 -46.28 75.41 39.12
C MET A 252 -44.84 75.07 38.69
N GLN A 253 -43.89 76.00 38.84
CA GLN A 253 -42.48 75.71 38.62
C GLN A 253 -41.94 74.71 39.64
N HIS A 254 -42.27 74.86 40.93
CA HIS A 254 -41.84 73.94 41.98
C HIS A 254 -42.36 72.51 41.72
N GLN A 255 -43.64 72.37 41.36
CA GLN A 255 -44.24 71.07 40.99
C GLN A 255 -43.56 70.45 39.77
N TYR A 256 -43.24 71.26 38.75
CA TYR A 256 -42.54 70.78 37.55
C TYR A 256 -41.11 70.31 37.85
N TYR A 257 -40.40 70.99 38.75
CA TYR A 257 -39.07 70.55 39.18
C TYR A 257 -39.13 69.29 40.05
N GLU A 258 -40.11 69.19 40.96
CA GLU A 258 -40.32 67.99 41.79
C GLU A 258 -40.61 66.75 40.93
N GLU A 259 -41.52 66.83 39.96
CA GLU A 259 -41.82 65.69 39.07
C GLU A 259 -40.59 65.25 38.26
N ARG A 260 -39.80 66.20 37.75
CA ARG A 260 -38.58 65.89 36.99
C ARG A 260 -37.48 65.28 37.86
N VAL A 261 -37.34 65.73 39.11
CA VAL A 261 -36.40 65.15 40.07
C VAL A 261 -36.82 63.72 40.39
N VAL A 262 -38.10 63.45 40.61
CA VAL A 262 -38.63 62.09 40.84
C VAL A 262 -38.31 61.17 39.66
N VAL A 263 -38.56 61.61 38.43
CA VAL A 263 -38.24 60.83 37.22
C VAL A 263 -36.75 60.58 37.07
N LEU A 264 -35.90 61.56 37.39
CA LEU A 264 -34.44 61.41 37.36
C LEU A 264 -33.95 60.41 38.42
N VAL A 265 -34.46 60.51 39.65
CA VAL A 265 -34.14 59.57 40.74
C VAL A 265 -34.54 58.15 40.35
N GLN A 266 -35.74 57.97 39.79
CA GLN A 266 -36.22 56.68 39.30
C GLN A 266 -35.32 56.09 38.20
N ARG A 267 -34.87 56.92 37.26
CA ARG A 267 -33.95 56.47 36.20
C ARG A 267 -32.56 56.13 36.74
N CYS A 268 -32.09 56.84 37.76
CA CYS A 268 -30.83 56.53 38.43
C CYS A 268 -30.90 55.19 39.17
N THR A 269 -31.97 54.92 39.93
CA THR A 269 -32.16 53.63 40.61
C THR A 269 -32.32 52.47 39.63
N GLU A 270 -33.01 52.67 38.50
CA GLU A 270 -33.07 51.68 37.42
C GLU A 270 -31.70 51.43 36.76
N ALA A 271 -30.87 52.46 36.63
CA ALA A 271 -29.51 52.31 36.10
C ALA A 271 -28.60 51.57 37.10
N GLU A 272 -28.70 51.88 38.38
CA GLU A 272 -27.94 51.22 39.46
C GLU A 272 -28.28 49.74 39.57
N THR A 273 -29.57 49.40 39.52
CA THR A 273 -30.02 48.00 39.53
C THR A 273 -29.52 47.23 38.32
N LYS A 274 -29.60 47.80 37.10
CA LYS A 274 -29.03 47.18 35.88
C LYS A 274 -27.52 47.00 35.99
N LEU A 275 -26.81 47.99 36.54
CA LEU A 275 -25.37 47.89 36.75
C LEU A 275 -25.03 46.77 37.75
N GLY A 276 -25.82 46.61 38.81
CA GLY A 276 -25.69 45.51 39.77
C GLY A 276 -25.84 44.14 39.12
N VAL A 277 -26.88 43.97 38.29
CA VAL A 277 -27.12 42.72 37.54
C VAL A 277 -25.96 42.41 36.59
N LEU A 278 -25.56 43.37 35.76
CA LEU A 278 -24.43 43.18 34.83
C LEU A 278 -23.11 42.87 35.54
N THR A 279 -22.89 43.44 36.73
CA THR A 279 -21.71 43.15 37.54
C THR A 279 -21.73 41.73 38.10
N SER A 280 -22.92 41.22 38.46
CA SER A 280 -23.11 39.82 38.86
C SER A 280 -22.82 38.87 37.70
N GLU A 281 -23.46 39.09 36.56
CA GLU A 281 -23.29 38.26 35.36
C GLU A 281 -21.83 38.21 34.90
N ARG A 282 -21.11 39.34 34.99
CA ARG A 282 -19.68 39.39 34.70
C ARG A 282 -18.86 38.46 35.62
N ARG A 283 -19.16 38.42 36.92
CA ARG A 283 -18.46 37.52 37.87
C ARG A 283 -18.73 36.05 37.57
N ASP A 284 -19.96 35.72 37.17
CA ASP A 284 -20.32 34.35 36.80
C ASP A 284 -19.57 33.90 35.54
N VAL A 285 -19.49 34.79 34.53
CA VAL A 285 -18.69 34.54 33.32
C VAL A 285 -17.21 34.40 33.64
N ASP A 286 -16.63 35.26 34.49
CA ASP A 286 -15.23 35.15 34.90
C ASP A 286 -14.94 33.81 35.60
N THR A 287 -15.88 33.32 36.42
CA THR A 287 -15.77 32.02 37.10
C THR A 287 -15.83 30.85 36.11
N GLN A 288 -16.74 30.90 35.12
CA GLN A 288 -16.81 29.91 34.05
C GLN A 288 -15.53 29.89 33.21
N LEU A 289 -14.95 31.06 32.96
CA LEU A 289 -13.73 31.20 32.17
C LEU A 289 -12.52 30.58 32.90
N GLN A 290 -12.41 30.77 34.21
CA GLN A 290 -11.40 30.10 35.04
C GLN A 290 -11.55 28.57 35.04
N HIS A 291 -12.79 28.06 35.14
CA HIS A 291 -13.04 26.63 35.08
C HIS A 291 -12.60 26.02 33.73
N LEU A 292 -12.96 26.69 32.63
CA LEU A 292 -12.56 26.26 31.28
C LEU A 292 -11.03 26.31 31.08
N GLN A 293 -10.33 27.30 31.64
CA GLN A 293 -8.87 27.37 31.59
C GLN A 293 -8.22 26.17 32.30
N MET A 294 -8.69 25.84 33.49
CA MET A 294 -8.21 24.67 34.23
C MET A 294 -8.47 23.36 33.47
N GLU A 295 -9.64 23.22 32.82
CA GLU A 295 -9.95 22.05 32.01
C GLU A 295 -9.04 21.94 30.76
N ILE A 296 -8.73 23.08 30.12
CA ILE A 296 -7.79 23.14 28.99
C ILE A 296 -6.39 22.71 29.44
N GLU A 297 -5.91 23.20 30.58
CA GLU A 297 -4.58 22.83 31.11
C GLU A 297 -4.51 21.34 31.46
N PHE A 298 -5.54 20.82 32.11
CA PHE A 298 -5.63 19.39 32.40
C PHE A 298 -5.58 18.54 31.12
N LYS A 299 -6.39 18.88 30.11
CA LYS A 299 -6.39 18.18 28.82
C LYS A 299 -5.05 18.27 28.10
N ARG A 300 -4.36 19.42 28.17
CA ARG A 300 -3.02 19.58 27.60
C ARG A 300 -2.00 18.67 28.28
N SER A 301 -2.07 18.53 29.61
CA SER A 301 -1.23 17.58 30.36
C SER A 301 -1.47 16.15 29.92
N THR A 302 -2.73 15.73 29.79
CA THR A 302 -3.07 14.37 29.35
C THR A 302 -2.60 14.08 27.92
N VAL A 303 -2.71 15.07 27.01
CA VAL A 303 -2.19 14.92 25.63
C VAL A 303 -0.67 14.76 25.63
N ALA A 304 0.06 15.55 26.44
CA ALA A 304 1.51 15.41 26.55
C ALA A 304 1.94 14.03 27.07
N GLU A 305 1.23 13.48 28.06
CA GLU A 305 1.48 12.11 28.55
C GLU A 305 1.21 11.06 27.47
N ALA A 306 0.12 11.19 26.71
CA ALA A 306 -0.21 10.27 25.61
C ALA A 306 0.84 10.32 24.48
N GLU A 307 1.36 11.51 24.16
CA GLU A 307 2.44 11.68 23.19
C GLU A 307 3.73 11.01 23.67
N ALA A 308 4.10 11.17 24.94
CA ALA A 308 5.27 10.54 25.53
C ALA A 308 5.18 8.99 25.48
N LEU A 309 4.02 8.42 25.84
CA LEU A 309 3.78 6.97 25.75
C LEU A 309 3.85 6.47 24.31
N THR A 310 3.33 7.24 23.36
CA THR A 310 3.38 6.89 21.94
C THR A 310 4.82 6.86 21.44
N GLN A 311 5.65 7.84 21.82
CA GLN A 311 7.07 7.86 21.48
C GLN A 311 7.84 6.67 22.06
N GLN A 312 7.57 6.30 23.32
CA GLN A 312 8.16 5.12 23.95
C GLN A 312 7.80 3.83 23.19
N LEU A 313 6.53 3.66 22.82
CA LEU A 313 6.07 2.48 22.07
C LEU A 313 6.73 2.38 20.69
N HIS A 314 6.92 3.52 20.01
CA HIS A 314 7.67 3.56 18.75
C HIS A 314 9.15 3.22 18.92
N ALA A 315 9.78 3.65 20.02
CA ALA A 315 11.17 3.27 20.33
C ALA A 315 11.29 1.76 20.61
N GLU A 316 10.39 1.17 21.40
CA GLU A 316 10.38 -0.27 21.64
C GLU A 316 10.19 -1.08 20.35
N ARG A 317 9.27 -0.66 19.47
CA ARG A 317 9.03 -1.34 18.19
C ARG A 317 10.27 -1.34 17.31
N ARG A 318 10.98 -0.21 17.24
CA ARG A 318 12.27 -0.10 16.51
C ARG A 318 13.32 -1.05 17.09
N ASN A 319 13.44 -1.12 18.41
CA ASN A 319 14.38 -2.04 19.07
C ASN A 319 14.03 -3.51 18.80
N ARG A 320 12.75 -3.89 18.87
CA ARG A 320 12.30 -5.26 18.53
C ARG A 320 12.58 -5.61 17.06
N GLN A 321 12.33 -4.69 16.12
CA GLN A 321 12.66 -4.90 14.71
C GLN A 321 14.16 -5.03 14.46
N ALA A 322 15.00 -4.21 15.11
CA ALA A 322 16.45 -4.32 15.00
C ALA A 322 16.98 -5.68 15.52
N LEU A 323 16.41 -6.17 16.63
CA LEU A 323 16.73 -7.50 17.17
C LEU A 323 16.27 -8.63 16.24
N ALA A 324 15.08 -8.54 15.66
CA ALA A 324 14.58 -9.51 14.69
C ALA A 324 15.47 -9.59 13.44
N HIS A 325 15.83 -8.44 12.86
CA HIS A 325 16.76 -8.39 11.73
C HIS A 325 18.14 -8.96 12.05
N ARG A 326 18.65 -8.75 13.28
CA ARG A 326 19.92 -9.36 13.72
C ARG A 326 19.82 -10.88 13.85
N ARG A 327 18.70 -11.43 14.32
CA ARG A 327 18.48 -12.89 14.37
C ARG A 327 18.35 -13.47 12.97
N ASP A 328 17.50 -12.89 12.12
CA ASP A 328 17.32 -13.33 10.73
C ASP A 328 18.65 -13.33 9.94
N PHE A 329 19.49 -12.31 10.15
CA PHE A 329 20.81 -12.26 9.51
C PHE A 329 21.74 -13.39 9.99
N ARG A 330 21.77 -13.68 11.30
CA ARG A 330 22.57 -14.80 11.84
C ARG A 330 22.09 -16.15 11.33
N ASP A 331 20.78 -16.36 11.28
CA ASP A 331 20.21 -17.64 10.83
C ASP A 331 20.48 -17.87 9.34
N ARG A 332 20.41 -16.81 8.53
CA ARG A 332 20.80 -16.87 7.11
C ARG A 332 22.30 -17.08 6.93
N ASP A 333 23.14 -16.43 7.73
CA ASP A 333 24.60 -16.62 7.69
C ASP A 333 24.98 -18.07 8.05
N MET A 334 24.36 -18.64 9.08
CA MET A 334 24.50 -20.05 9.46
C MET A 334 24.08 -20.98 8.32
N ALA A 335 22.91 -20.76 7.72
CA ALA A 335 22.43 -21.56 6.59
C ALA A 335 23.35 -21.47 5.36
N CYS A 336 23.89 -20.28 5.07
CA CYS A 336 24.87 -20.08 3.99
C CYS A 336 26.18 -20.85 4.26
N ARG A 337 26.69 -20.84 5.49
CA ARG A 337 27.88 -21.62 5.87
C ARG A 337 27.64 -23.11 5.74
N GLU A 338 26.49 -23.60 6.20
CA GLU A 338 26.13 -25.01 6.10
C GLU A 338 26.01 -25.47 4.64
N LEU A 339 25.40 -24.64 3.79
CA LEU A 339 25.33 -24.90 2.34
C LEU A 339 26.73 -24.93 1.72
N THR A 340 27.61 -24.01 2.10
CA THR A 340 29.00 -23.96 1.63
C THR A 340 29.75 -25.25 1.99
N HIS A 341 29.62 -25.73 3.23
CA HIS A 341 30.22 -27.00 3.65
C HIS A 341 29.63 -28.21 2.91
N ARG A 342 28.34 -28.20 2.57
CA ARG A 342 27.71 -29.26 1.78
C ARG A 342 28.22 -29.26 0.34
N CYS A 343 28.32 -28.10 -0.30
CA CYS A 343 28.90 -27.96 -1.63
C CYS A 343 30.36 -28.46 -1.67
N GLN A 344 31.17 -28.07 -0.68
CA GLN A 344 32.57 -28.51 -0.61
C GLN A 344 32.68 -30.05 -0.50
N ARG A 345 31.82 -30.68 0.31
CA ARG A 345 31.78 -32.15 0.42
C ARG A 345 31.43 -32.80 -0.92
N MET A 346 30.39 -32.31 -1.60
CA MET A 346 30.01 -32.83 -2.92
C MET A 346 31.12 -32.67 -3.96
N THR A 347 31.85 -31.55 -3.94
CA THR A 347 33.02 -31.35 -4.81
C THR A 347 34.10 -32.39 -4.53
N ASN A 348 34.41 -32.66 -3.26
CA ASN A 348 35.39 -33.68 -2.89
C ASN A 348 34.94 -35.08 -3.33
N ASP A 349 33.66 -35.42 -3.12
CA ASP A 349 33.09 -36.70 -3.54
C ASP A 349 33.15 -36.88 -5.06
N LEU A 350 32.87 -35.81 -5.81
CA LEU A 350 33.00 -35.80 -7.27
C LEU A 350 34.43 -36.06 -7.72
N VAL A 351 35.43 -35.40 -7.10
CA VAL A 351 36.85 -35.64 -7.41
C VAL A 351 37.21 -37.10 -7.18
N VAL A 352 36.80 -37.69 -6.05
CA VAL A 352 37.05 -39.11 -5.75
C VAL A 352 36.39 -40.02 -6.78
N ALA A 353 35.16 -39.73 -7.18
CA ALA A 353 34.44 -40.51 -8.19
C ALA A 353 35.13 -40.43 -9.56
N THR A 354 35.57 -39.24 -9.99
CA THR A 354 36.31 -39.04 -11.24
C THR A 354 37.60 -39.84 -11.25
N THR A 355 38.41 -39.76 -10.18
CA THR A 355 39.65 -40.55 -10.09
C THR A 355 39.40 -42.06 -10.11
N ARG A 356 38.29 -42.54 -9.51
CA ARG A 356 37.91 -43.95 -9.59
C ARG A 356 37.51 -44.36 -11.01
N TYR A 357 36.78 -43.49 -11.70
CA TYR A 357 36.39 -43.70 -13.09
C TYR A 357 37.63 -43.80 -14.00
N GLU A 358 38.55 -42.84 -13.92
CA GLU A 358 39.81 -42.83 -14.69
C GLU A 358 40.63 -44.11 -14.46
N LYS A 359 40.71 -44.58 -13.20
CA LYS A 359 41.37 -45.85 -12.88
C LYS A 359 40.68 -47.06 -13.52
N SER A 360 39.35 -47.08 -13.53
CA SER A 360 38.59 -48.16 -14.15
C SER A 360 38.69 -48.15 -15.67
N GLU A 361 38.75 -46.96 -16.28
CA GLU A 361 38.95 -46.77 -17.71
C GLU A 361 40.33 -47.29 -18.13
N ALA A 362 41.40 -46.90 -17.43
CA ALA A 362 42.75 -47.41 -17.67
C ALA A 362 42.85 -48.94 -17.51
N ALA A 363 42.15 -49.53 -16.54
CA ALA A 363 42.10 -50.98 -16.38
C ALA A 363 41.40 -51.67 -17.56
N LEU A 364 40.34 -51.05 -18.09
CA LEU A 364 39.59 -51.56 -19.23
C LEU A 364 40.40 -51.49 -20.53
N GLU A 365 41.16 -50.41 -20.73
CA GLU A 365 42.11 -50.29 -21.84
C GLU A 365 43.17 -51.40 -21.79
N HIS A 366 43.75 -51.66 -20.61
CA HIS A 366 44.73 -52.73 -20.44
C HIS A 366 44.14 -54.13 -20.73
N LEU A 367 42.92 -54.40 -20.25
CA LEU A 367 42.20 -55.64 -20.55
C LEU A 367 41.93 -55.81 -22.04
N THR A 368 41.57 -54.73 -22.73
CA THR A 368 41.29 -54.71 -24.17
C THR A 368 42.57 -54.98 -24.97
N GLY A 369 43.68 -54.32 -24.60
CA GLY A 369 44.99 -54.59 -25.21
C GLY A 369 45.44 -56.05 -25.02
N ALA A 370 45.24 -56.61 -23.82
CA ALA A 370 45.55 -58.02 -23.54
C ALA A 370 44.67 -59.00 -24.33
N THR A 371 43.41 -58.63 -24.64
CA THR A 371 42.53 -59.47 -25.46
C THR A 371 42.94 -59.44 -26.93
N GLU A 372 43.34 -58.28 -27.46
CA GLU A 372 43.85 -58.18 -28.83
C GLU A 372 45.16 -58.95 -29.01
N ALA A 373 46.08 -58.91 -28.03
CA ALA A 373 47.30 -59.72 -28.05
C ALA A 373 46.99 -61.23 -28.14
N ARG A 374 46.04 -61.73 -27.33
CA ARG A 374 45.62 -63.14 -27.38
C ARG A 374 44.97 -63.54 -28.71
N LYS A 375 44.26 -62.63 -29.37
CA LYS A 375 43.69 -62.90 -30.71
C LYS A 375 44.80 -63.05 -31.74
N GLU A 376 45.88 -62.28 -31.62
CA GLU A 376 47.04 -62.40 -32.50
C GLU A 376 47.78 -63.72 -32.28
N ASP A 377 48.02 -64.10 -31.02
CA ASP A 377 48.58 -65.43 -30.69
C ASP A 377 47.72 -66.56 -31.30
N LEU A 378 46.39 -66.43 -31.24
CA LEU A 378 45.48 -67.42 -31.84
C LEU A 378 45.59 -67.47 -33.37
N ARG A 379 45.74 -66.33 -34.04
CA ARG A 379 45.97 -66.29 -35.50
C ARG A 379 47.29 -66.96 -35.86
N GLN A 380 48.36 -66.69 -35.10
CA GLN A 380 49.65 -67.32 -35.29
C GLN A 380 49.55 -68.85 -35.10
N LEU A 381 48.88 -69.30 -34.04
CA LEU A 381 48.65 -70.72 -33.81
C LEU A 381 47.85 -71.37 -34.95
N GLN A 382 46.85 -70.69 -35.49
CA GLN A 382 46.06 -71.17 -36.64
C GLN A 382 46.93 -71.32 -37.90
N ALA A 383 47.81 -70.36 -38.17
CA ALA A 383 48.75 -70.43 -39.28
C ALA A 383 49.74 -71.61 -39.11
N ASP A 384 50.26 -71.81 -37.90
CA ASP A 384 51.16 -72.91 -37.59
C ASP A 384 50.46 -74.27 -37.74
N VAL A 385 49.21 -74.40 -37.29
CA VAL A 385 48.39 -75.60 -37.49
C VAL A 385 48.19 -75.90 -38.98
N GLN A 386 47.87 -74.90 -39.80
CA GLN A 386 47.72 -75.07 -41.24
C GLN A 386 49.03 -75.53 -41.90
N ARG A 387 50.17 -74.96 -41.48
CA ARG A 387 51.49 -75.35 -41.97
C ARG A 387 51.82 -76.81 -41.62
N LEU A 388 51.57 -77.21 -40.38
CA LEU A 388 51.79 -78.59 -39.94
C LEU A 388 50.87 -79.58 -40.66
N GLN A 389 49.62 -79.19 -40.93
CA GLN A 389 48.69 -80.00 -41.73
C GLN A 389 49.19 -80.19 -43.17
N ALA A 390 49.71 -79.13 -43.81
CA ALA A 390 50.30 -79.22 -45.14
C ALA A 390 51.52 -80.16 -45.15
N GLN A 391 52.44 -80.01 -44.19
CA GLN A 391 53.60 -80.90 -44.05
C GLN A 391 53.20 -82.36 -43.82
N LEU A 392 52.14 -82.61 -43.04
CA LEU A 392 51.61 -83.94 -42.82
C LEU A 392 51.01 -84.53 -44.10
N ALA A 393 50.30 -83.73 -44.90
CA ALA A 393 49.75 -84.15 -46.18
C ALA A 393 50.88 -84.51 -47.17
N ASP A 394 51.92 -83.68 -47.27
CA ASP A 394 53.10 -83.95 -48.11
C ASP A 394 53.82 -85.23 -47.66
N ALA A 395 54.00 -85.43 -46.35
CA ALA A 395 54.61 -86.63 -45.80
C ALA A 395 53.78 -87.88 -46.10
N ARG A 396 52.44 -87.80 -46.00
CA ARG A 396 51.53 -88.89 -46.37
C ARG A 396 51.63 -89.21 -47.86
N ALA A 397 51.61 -88.21 -48.73
CA ALA A 397 51.77 -88.39 -50.17
C ALA A 397 53.14 -89.03 -50.51
N ALA A 398 54.20 -88.65 -49.80
CA ALA A 398 55.52 -89.24 -49.96
C ALA A 398 55.57 -90.71 -49.50
N VAL A 399 54.87 -91.06 -48.43
CA VAL A 399 54.73 -92.46 -47.97
C VAL A 399 53.93 -93.28 -48.97
N GLU A 400 52.78 -92.79 -49.43
CA GLU A 400 51.96 -93.46 -50.45
C GLU A 400 52.75 -93.68 -51.74
N SER A 401 53.50 -92.68 -52.20
CA SER A 401 54.38 -92.80 -53.37
C SER A 401 55.47 -93.86 -53.18
N LYS A 402 56.08 -93.91 -51.99
CA LYS A 402 57.06 -94.95 -51.63
C LYS A 402 56.43 -96.33 -51.57
N ASP A 403 55.24 -96.47 -51.01
CA ASP A 403 54.51 -97.73 -50.95
C ASP A 403 54.14 -98.25 -52.36
N VAL A 404 53.69 -97.36 -53.25
CA VAL A 404 53.44 -97.69 -54.66
C VAL A 404 54.73 -98.14 -55.37
N ALA A 405 55.85 -97.44 -55.15
CA ALA A 405 57.15 -97.83 -55.70
C ALA A 405 57.64 -99.19 -55.16
N LEU A 406 57.38 -99.47 -53.88
CA LEU A 406 57.76 -100.73 -53.22
C LEU A 406 56.90 -101.91 -53.71
N VAL A 407 55.62 -101.67 -54.00
CA VAL A 407 54.74 -102.66 -54.66
C VAL A 407 55.16 -102.91 -56.10
N ALA A 408 55.57 -101.88 -56.84
CA ALA A 408 56.08 -102.02 -58.21
C ALA A 408 57.39 -102.82 -58.28
N ALA A 409 58.29 -102.66 -57.30
CA ALA A 409 59.55 -103.39 -57.21
C ALA A 409 59.42 -104.87 -56.80
N LYS A 410 58.23 -105.31 -56.35
CA LYS A 410 57.93 -106.70 -55.96
C LYS A 410 57.27 -107.53 -57.08
N ARG A 411 56.98 -106.93 -58.23
CA ARG A 411 56.54 -107.61 -59.46
C ARG A 411 57.70 -107.72 -60.42
#